data_AF-A0A7R9CC32-F1
#
_entry.id   AF-A0A7R9CC32-F1
#
_cell.length_a   1.000
_cell.length_b   1.000
_cell.length_c   1.000
_cell.angle_alpha   90.00
_cell.angle_beta   90.00
_cell.angle_gamma   90.00
#
_symmetry.space_group_name_H-M   'P 1'
#
loop_
_entity.id
_entity.type
_entity.pdbx_description
1 polymer ?
#
loop_
_entity_poly.entity_id
_entity_poly.type
_entity_poly.pdbx_seq_one_letter_code
_entity_poly.pdbx_strand_id
1 'polypeptide(L)'
;MADFAINSLDKWNKLVYHSKTIFILTIVIITLTIFFGFLSGIRWGVYGGIAIFVGVLIAWGISFGVTSLVIDAILQKLDFDKVSQGYIKKEDVDVVRKMVFGIIMTIIAICIVIINEIIILIIRKPITKRMRYNKSINKSNALWRLGGGTIAAISVFPIAILAANATGFVSVNNNTINTNDKILSALTFNKAAGVSKYTPGLLSLGKIAADYAKNGNNQDSIVGSIDAYFQEFFKQKNYAFQGKLKDTNFHIDSDPIGTNVDVEFWFGLKQEKDNKIEYETFPKFEDGTVQDVLNGFFASDESFAMFEKILNKIKPMPINDQNITELDKLEEALQFMKDSGINLKFDVDFSNIKIHVNEKLKFHVPNEKYRNIIKQKVFEIAQKL
;
A
#
# COMPACT_ATOMS: atom_id res chain seq x y z
N MET A 1 -24.10 -11.04 -7.31
CA MET A 1 -23.48 -9.89 -6.60
C MET A 1 -21.96 -9.86 -6.79
N ALA A 2 -21.24 -10.97 -6.62
CA ALA A 2 -19.78 -10.99 -6.82
C ALA A 2 -19.35 -10.60 -8.25
N ASP A 3 -20.02 -11.10 -9.31
CA ASP A 3 -19.70 -10.72 -10.70
C ASP A 3 -19.91 -9.23 -10.98
N PHE A 4 -20.91 -8.62 -10.34
CA PHE A 4 -21.13 -7.17 -10.43
C PHE A 4 -20.00 -6.40 -9.72
N ALA A 5 -19.53 -6.87 -8.57
CA ALA A 5 -18.42 -6.26 -7.83
C ALA A 5 -17.10 -6.37 -8.62
N ILE A 6 -16.79 -7.54 -9.19
CA ILE A 6 -15.61 -7.76 -10.03
C ILE A 6 -15.65 -6.86 -11.27
N ASN A 7 -16.77 -6.86 -12.01
CA ASN A 7 -16.93 -5.99 -13.18
C ASN A 7 -16.86 -4.50 -12.84
N SER A 8 -17.35 -4.10 -11.66
CA SER A 8 -17.25 -2.72 -11.19
C SER A 8 -15.81 -2.35 -10.84
N LEU A 9 -15.09 -3.23 -10.15
CA LEU A 9 -13.67 -3.07 -9.83
C LEU A 9 -12.83 -2.98 -11.10
N ASP A 10 -13.09 -3.78 -12.13
CA ASP A 10 -12.36 -3.71 -13.39
C ASP A 10 -12.64 -2.43 -14.19
N LYS A 11 -13.89 -1.96 -14.20
CA LYS A 11 -14.23 -0.64 -14.76
C LYS A 11 -13.51 0.47 -14.00
N TRP A 12 -13.47 0.37 -12.67
CA TRP A 12 -12.80 1.34 -11.81
C TRP A 12 -11.28 1.31 -11.99
N ASN A 13 -10.68 0.13 -12.14
CA ASN A 13 -9.28 -0.06 -12.45
C ASN A 13 -8.91 0.59 -13.80
N LYS A 14 -9.73 0.37 -14.83
CA LYS A 14 -9.55 1.04 -16.13
C LYS A 14 -9.62 2.56 -16.01
N LEU A 15 -10.57 3.09 -15.24
CA LEU A 15 -10.67 4.52 -14.98
C LEU A 15 -9.41 5.05 -14.28
N VAL A 16 -8.97 4.38 -13.22
CA VAL A 16 -7.84 4.79 -12.37
C VAL A 16 -6.51 4.85 -13.13
N TYR A 17 -6.24 3.87 -14.00
CA TYR A 17 -4.95 3.75 -14.68
C TYR A 17 -4.90 4.31 -16.12
N HIS A 18 -6.03 4.41 -16.82
CA HIS A 18 -6.03 4.70 -18.27
C HIS A 18 -6.74 6.00 -18.66
N SER A 19 -7.39 6.70 -17.73
CA SER A 19 -8.18 7.90 -18.06
C SER A 19 -7.37 9.19 -17.92
N LYS A 20 -7.03 9.82 -19.06
CA LYS A 20 -6.49 11.19 -19.12
C LYS A 20 -7.46 12.23 -18.53
N THR A 21 -8.75 11.93 -18.49
CA THR A 21 -9.82 12.82 -18.03
C THR A 21 -9.71 13.11 -16.53
N ILE A 22 -9.01 12.28 -15.76
CA ILE A 22 -8.96 12.40 -14.30
C ILE A 22 -7.81 13.30 -13.82
N PHE A 23 -6.76 13.48 -14.63
CA PHE A 23 -5.77 14.56 -14.44
C PHE A 23 -6.44 15.93 -14.34
N ILE A 24 -7.42 16.17 -15.22
CA ILE A 24 -8.19 17.41 -15.26
C ILE A 24 -8.96 17.60 -13.94
N LEU A 25 -9.41 16.52 -13.30
CA LEU A 25 -10.21 16.59 -12.09
C LEU A 25 -9.44 17.20 -10.91
N THR A 26 -8.18 16.79 -10.66
CA THR A 26 -7.36 17.34 -9.57
C THR A 26 -7.12 18.84 -9.77
N ILE A 27 -6.75 19.23 -10.99
CA ILE A 27 -6.52 20.65 -11.35
C ILE A 27 -7.83 21.45 -11.23
N VAL A 28 -8.94 20.89 -11.70
CA VAL A 28 -10.26 21.53 -11.60
C VAL A 28 -10.67 21.71 -10.15
N ILE A 29 -10.49 20.72 -9.27
CA ILE A 29 -10.84 20.86 -7.84
C ILE A 29 -10.00 21.95 -7.17
N ILE A 30 -8.68 21.97 -7.41
CA ILE A 30 -7.79 23.00 -6.86
C ILE A 30 -8.23 24.38 -7.38
N THR A 31 -8.40 24.51 -8.70
CA THR A 31 -8.75 25.77 -9.37
C THR A 31 -10.11 26.27 -8.91
N LEU A 32 -11.12 25.39 -8.83
CA LEU A 32 -12.46 25.75 -8.36
C LEU A 32 -12.44 26.19 -6.91
N THR A 33 -11.70 25.50 -6.05
CA THR A 33 -11.61 25.88 -4.63
C THR A 33 -10.97 27.26 -4.46
N ILE A 34 -9.86 27.52 -5.17
CA ILE A 34 -9.21 28.84 -5.17
C ILE A 34 -10.14 29.90 -5.77
N PHE A 35 -10.85 29.59 -6.86
CA PHE A 35 -11.78 30.49 -7.52
C PHE A 35 -12.97 30.85 -6.62
N PHE A 36 -13.57 29.88 -5.93
CA PHE A 36 -14.65 30.13 -4.98
C PHE A 36 -14.16 30.93 -3.77
N GLY A 37 -12.95 30.64 -3.27
CA GLY A 37 -12.31 31.47 -2.24
C GLY A 37 -12.15 32.92 -2.70
N PHE A 38 -11.63 33.13 -3.91
CA PHE A 38 -11.49 34.44 -4.53
C PHE A 38 -12.83 35.18 -4.66
N LEU A 39 -13.88 34.50 -5.14
CA LEU A 39 -15.22 35.08 -5.26
C LEU A 39 -15.81 35.47 -3.91
N SER A 40 -15.65 34.63 -2.87
CA SER A 40 -16.08 34.97 -1.51
C SER A 40 -15.33 36.21 -1.00
N GLY A 41 -14.01 36.28 -1.22
CA GLY A 41 -13.20 37.45 -0.88
C GLY A 41 -13.64 38.73 -1.63
N ILE A 42 -13.96 38.66 -2.92
CA ILE A 42 -14.50 39.80 -3.70
C ILE A 42 -15.85 40.26 -3.17
N ARG A 43 -16.69 39.33 -2.73
CA ARG A 43 -18.03 39.63 -2.20
C ARG A 43 -17.94 40.47 -0.93
N TRP A 44 -16.98 40.15 -0.07
CA TRP A 44 -16.88 40.72 1.28
C TRP A 44 -15.78 41.78 1.45
N GLY A 45 -14.88 41.92 0.48
CA GLY A 45 -13.75 42.86 0.50
C GLY A 45 -12.60 42.40 1.40
N VAL A 46 -11.58 43.25 1.58
CA VAL A 46 -10.36 42.93 2.36
C VAL A 46 -10.67 42.31 3.73
N TYR A 47 -11.58 42.90 4.51
CA TYR A 47 -11.95 42.36 5.82
C TYR A 47 -12.65 41.01 5.75
N GLY A 48 -13.38 40.74 4.66
CA GLY A 48 -13.93 39.42 4.40
C GLY A 48 -12.85 38.41 4.04
N GLY A 49 -11.87 38.80 3.21
CA GLY A 49 -10.69 37.99 2.93
C GLY A 49 -9.91 37.63 4.20
N ILE A 50 -9.72 38.59 5.11
CA ILE A 50 -9.10 38.36 6.43
C ILE A 50 -9.95 37.41 7.28
N ALA A 51 -11.28 37.56 7.29
CA ALA A 51 -12.16 36.66 8.03
C ALA A 51 -12.10 35.22 7.48
N ILE A 52 -12.01 35.05 6.16
CA ILE A 52 -11.78 33.75 5.51
C ILE A 52 -10.42 33.19 5.93
N PHE A 53 -9.36 34.00 5.89
CA PHE A 53 -8.02 33.59 6.32
C PHE A 53 -8.01 33.04 7.75
N VAL A 54 -8.54 33.82 8.70
CA VAL A 54 -8.63 33.42 10.11
C VAL A 54 -9.47 32.16 10.26
N GLY A 55 -10.61 32.08 9.55
CA GLY A 55 -11.46 30.89 9.57
C GLY A 55 -10.77 29.64 9.03
N VAL A 56 -9.96 29.75 7.97
CA VAL A 56 -9.19 28.63 7.43
C VAL A 56 -8.09 28.20 8.41
N LEU A 57 -7.40 29.14 9.07
CA LEU A 57 -6.43 28.79 10.12
C LEU A 57 -7.08 28.03 11.29
N ILE A 58 -8.26 28.48 11.73
CA ILE A 58 -9.04 27.79 12.76
C ILE A 58 -9.47 26.40 12.26
N ALA A 59 -10.00 26.31 11.04
CA ALA A 59 -10.40 25.03 10.43
C ALA A 59 -9.22 24.06 10.37
N TRP A 60 -8.05 24.54 9.99
CA TRP A 60 -6.84 23.73 9.90
C TRP A 60 -6.35 23.27 11.27
N GLY A 61 -6.28 24.17 12.26
CA GLY A 61 -5.88 23.82 13.64
C GLY A 61 -6.83 22.81 14.30
N ILE A 62 -8.14 23.06 14.22
CA ILE A 62 -9.16 22.16 14.77
C ILE A 62 -9.15 20.82 14.03
N SER A 63 -9.16 20.82 12.69
CA SER A 63 -9.14 19.56 11.92
C SER A 63 -7.91 18.72 12.24
N PHE A 64 -6.73 19.33 12.36
CA PHE A 64 -5.51 18.61 12.74
C PHE A 64 -5.61 17.96 14.12
N GLY A 65 -6.07 18.69 15.14
CA GLY A 65 -6.19 18.19 16.51
C GLY A 65 -7.30 17.14 16.66
N VAL A 66 -8.48 17.40 16.10
CA VAL A 66 -9.65 16.52 16.22
C VAL A 66 -9.46 15.23 15.43
N THR A 67 -8.79 15.26 14.26
CA THR A 67 -8.58 14.06 13.44
C THR A 67 -7.87 12.95 14.21
N SER A 68 -6.84 13.28 15.01
CA SER A 68 -6.15 12.28 15.85
C SER A 68 -7.10 11.63 16.84
N LEU A 69 -7.93 12.42 17.55
CA LEU A 69 -8.90 11.91 18.51
C LEU A 69 -9.96 11.02 17.85
N VAL A 70 -10.42 11.40 16.65
CA VAL A 70 -11.41 10.62 15.90
C VAL A 70 -10.82 9.27 15.47
N ILE A 71 -9.60 9.24 14.96
CA ILE A 71 -8.93 7.99 14.58
C ILE A 71 -8.77 7.08 15.79
N ASP A 72 -8.26 7.60 16.90
CA ASP A 72 -8.05 6.77 18.09
C ASP A 72 -9.39 6.24 18.65
N ALA A 73 -10.45 7.05 18.61
CA ALA A 73 -11.80 6.60 18.98
C ALA A 73 -12.35 5.51 18.03
N ILE A 74 -12.12 5.63 16.73
CA ILE A 74 -12.49 4.59 15.75
C ILE A 74 -11.73 3.30 16.05
N LEU A 75 -10.42 3.38 16.26
CA LEU A 75 -9.56 2.23 16.56
C LEU A 75 -9.85 1.58 17.92
N GLN A 76 -10.38 2.32 18.90
CA GLN A 76 -10.77 1.77 20.20
C GLN A 76 -12.15 1.08 20.15
N LYS A 77 -13.08 1.58 19.34
CA LYS A 77 -14.42 0.99 19.20
C LYS A 77 -14.47 -0.20 18.24
N LEU A 78 -13.52 -0.29 17.33
CA LEU A 78 -13.35 -1.46 16.49
C LEU A 78 -12.79 -2.61 17.35
N ASP A 79 -13.67 -3.55 17.69
CA ASP A 79 -13.26 -4.87 18.17
C ASP A 79 -12.64 -5.62 16.99
N PHE A 80 -11.35 -5.38 16.76
CA PHE A 80 -10.60 -5.95 15.65
C PHE A 80 -10.63 -7.46 15.67
N ASP A 81 -10.61 -8.09 16.84
CA ASP A 81 -10.64 -9.55 16.94
C ASP A 81 -11.99 -10.09 16.47
N LYS A 82 -13.10 -9.43 16.83
CA LYS A 82 -14.44 -9.82 16.38
C LYS A 82 -14.69 -9.52 14.91
N VAL A 83 -14.28 -8.35 14.42
CA VAL A 83 -14.51 -7.91 13.03
C VAL A 83 -13.60 -8.66 12.06
N SER A 84 -12.36 -8.93 12.47
CA SER A 84 -11.36 -9.56 11.60
C SER A 84 -11.13 -11.04 11.87
N GLN A 85 -11.84 -11.64 12.84
CA GLN A 85 -11.63 -13.04 13.26
C GLN A 85 -10.15 -13.35 13.59
N GLY A 86 -9.44 -12.37 14.18
CA GLY A 86 -8.01 -12.47 14.49
C GLY A 86 -7.06 -12.34 13.29
N TYR A 87 -7.56 -12.11 12.08
CA TYR A 87 -6.73 -11.93 10.89
C TYR A 87 -6.09 -10.54 10.81
N ILE A 88 -6.72 -9.49 11.34
CA ILE A 88 -6.22 -8.11 11.31
C ILE A 88 -5.90 -7.66 12.73
N LYS A 89 -4.63 -7.38 13.02
CA LYS A 89 -4.22 -6.75 14.27
C LYS A 89 -4.38 -5.24 14.17
N LYS A 90 -4.49 -4.56 15.31
CA LYS A 90 -4.52 -3.09 15.38
C LYS A 90 -3.31 -2.44 14.69
N GLU A 91 -2.14 -3.09 14.81
CA GLU A 91 -0.87 -2.70 14.16
C GLU A 91 -0.92 -2.74 12.63
N ASP A 92 -1.83 -3.52 12.04
CA ASP A 92 -1.98 -3.65 10.59
C ASP A 92 -2.77 -2.46 10.00
N VAL A 93 -3.61 -1.81 10.83
CA VAL A 93 -4.39 -0.62 10.45
C VAL A 93 -3.52 0.63 10.37
N ASP A 94 -2.37 0.63 11.05
CA ASP A 94 -1.43 1.75 11.01
C ASP A 94 -0.86 1.98 9.60
N VAL A 95 -0.82 0.94 8.75
CA VAL A 95 -0.41 1.06 7.34
C VAL A 95 -1.29 2.06 6.59
N VAL A 96 -2.60 2.06 6.84
CA VAL A 96 -3.58 2.96 6.20
C VAL A 96 -3.92 4.20 7.02
N ARG A 97 -3.37 4.33 8.24
CA ARG A 97 -3.69 5.44 9.16
C ARG A 97 -3.46 6.81 8.51
N LYS A 98 -2.37 6.99 7.76
CA LYS A 98 -2.06 8.28 7.10
C LYS A 98 -3.05 8.64 6.00
N MET A 99 -3.59 7.65 5.29
CA MET A 99 -4.67 7.86 4.32
C MET A 99 -5.94 8.32 5.04
N VAL A 100 -6.34 7.59 6.09
CA VAL A 100 -7.55 7.88 6.89
C VAL A 100 -7.45 9.26 7.55
N PHE A 101 -6.26 9.63 8.06
CA PHE A 101 -5.98 10.96 8.60
C PHE A 101 -6.25 12.04 7.56
N GLY A 102 -5.71 11.91 6.35
CA GLY A 102 -5.96 12.86 5.27
C GLY A 102 -7.44 13.02 4.96
N ILE A 103 -8.19 11.92 4.84
CA ILE A 103 -9.61 11.94 4.52
C ILE A 103 -10.44 12.61 5.62
N ILE A 104 -10.25 12.20 6.88
CA ILE A 104 -11.01 12.76 8.02
C ILE A 104 -10.68 14.24 8.20
N MET A 105 -9.40 14.62 8.07
CA MET A 105 -8.99 16.03 8.15
C MET A 105 -9.68 16.87 7.08
N THR A 106 -9.76 16.37 5.84
CA THR A 106 -10.49 17.03 4.75
C THR A 106 -11.97 17.24 5.08
N ILE A 107 -12.66 16.20 5.59
CA ILE A 107 -14.09 16.28 5.95
C ILE A 107 -14.32 17.34 7.03
N ILE A 108 -13.54 17.28 8.12
CA ILE A 108 -13.68 18.24 9.24
C ILE A 108 -13.37 19.67 8.76
N ALA A 109 -12.30 19.84 7.98
CA ALA A 109 -11.91 21.16 7.49
C ALA A 109 -13.00 21.78 6.58
N ILE A 110 -13.61 21.00 5.68
CA ILE A 110 -14.73 21.46 4.85
C ILE A 110 -15.92 21.87 5.73
N CYS A 111 -16.29 21.07 6.73
CA CYS A 111 -17.38 21.42 7.64
C CYS A 111 -17.14 22.75 8.36
N ILE A 112 -15.92 22.98 8.86
CA ILE A 112 -15.58 24.23 9.57
C ILE A 112 -15.54 25.42 8.60
N VAL A 113 -15.06 25.25 7.37
CA VAL A 113 -15.07 26.32 6.35
C VAL A 113 -16.51 26.73 6.01
N ILE A 114 -17.43 25.77 5.90
CA ILE A 114 -18.86 26.06 5.68
C ILE A 114 -19.44 26.85 6.86
N ILE A 115 -19.14 26.43 8.10
CA ILE A 115 -19.56 27.15 9.32
C ILE A 115 -18.99 28.58 9.32
N ASN A 116 -17.72 28.75 8.93
CA ASN A 116 -17.09 30.06 8.86
C ASN A 116 -17.79 30.99 7.86
N GLU A 117 -18.17 30.50 6.68
CA GLU A 117 -18.92 31.32 5.71
C GLU A 117 -20.31 31.71 6.26
N ILE A 118 -20.98 30.83 7.01
CA ILE A 118 -22.24 31.14 7.71
C ILE A 118 -22.00 32.25 8.75
N ILE A 119 -20.93 32.17 9.53
CA ILE A 119 -20.58 33.22 10.51
C ILE A 119 -20.34 34.55 9.80
N ILE A 120 -19.56 34.57 8.72
CA ILE A 120 -19.30 35.76 7.90
C ILE A 120 -20.61 36.38 7.39
N LEU A 121 -21.57 35.56 6.97
CA LEU A 121 -22.91 36.03 6.57
C LEU A 121 -23.64 36.74 7.71
N ILE A 122 -23.54 36.24 8.95
CA ILE A 122 -24.13 36.84 10.15
C ILE A 122 -23.46 38.19 10.46
N ILE A 123 -22.13 38.23 10.47
CA ILE A 123 -21.34 39.44 10.76
C ILE A 123 -21.03 40.30 9.52
N ARG A 124 -21.81 40.15 8.44
CA ARG A 124 -21.58 40.87 7.17
C ARG A 124 -21.59 42.38 7.29
N LYS A 125 -22.38 42.94 8.22
CA LYS A 125 -22.55 44.39 8.39
C LYS A 125 -21.24 45.08 8.79
N PRO A 126 -20.55 44.67 9.87
CA PRO A 126 -19.25 45.25 10.20
C PRO A 126 -18.17 44.98 9.14
N ILE A 127 -18.13 43.77 8.55
CA ILE A 127 -17.14 43.40 7.52
C ILE A 127 -17.25 44.33 6.29
N THR A 128 -18.47 44.60 5.83
CA THR A 128 -18.69 45.43 4.63
C THR A 128 -18.80 46.93 4.92
N LYS A 129 -18.56 47.37 6.17
CA LYS A 129 -18.77 48.77 6.60
C LYS A 129 -18.01 49.77 5.72
N ARG A 130 -16.73 49.52 5.46
CA ARG A 130 -15.89 50.42 4.65
C ARG A 130 -16.33 50.49 3.19
N MET A 131 -16.74 49.35 2.62
CA MET A 131 -17.25 49.29 1.25
C MET A 131 -18.59 50.02 1.09
N ARG A 132 -19.48 49.91 2.09
CA ARG A 132 -20.74 50.67 2.14
C ARG A 132 -20.50 52.17 2.22
N TYR A 133 -19.55 52.59 3.07
CA TYR A 133 -19.14 53.99 3.18
C TYR A 133 -18.57 54.54 1.86
N ASN A 134 -17.66 53.82 1.21
CA ASN A 134 -17.13 54.24 -0.09
C ASN A 134 -18.22 54.36 -1.16
N LYS A 135 -19.21 53.45 -1.15
CA LYS A 135 -20.37 53.52 -2.05
C LYS A 135 -21.21 54.77 -1.80
N SER A 136 -21.40 55.18 -0.54
CA SER A 136 -22.17 56.40 -0.23
C SER A 136 -21.45 57.69 -0.62
N ILE A 137 -20.13 57.66 -0.79
CA ILE A 137 -19.33 58.82 -1.26
C ILE A 137 -18.87 58.67 -2.73
N ASN A 138 -19.49 57.79 -3.51
CA ASN A 138 -19.16 57.51 -4.92
C ASN A 138 -17.67 57.17 -5.18
N LYS A 139 -16.96 56.60 -4.20
CA LYS A 139 -15.59 56.09 -4.39
C LYS A 139 -15.58 54.64 -4.83
N SER A 140 -14.63 54.30 -5.71
CA SER A 140 -14.45 52.93 -6.19
C SER A 140 -14.09 51.96 -5.06
N ASN A 141 -14.69 50.77 -5.10
CA ASN A 141 -14.39 49.66 -4.20
C ASN A 141 -13.50 48.58 -4.85
N ALA A 142 -13.03 48.80 -6.09
CA ALA A 142 -12.32 47.76 -6.86
C ALA A 142 -11.11 47.19 -6.11
N LEU A 143 -10.22 48.05 -5.60
CA LEU A 143 -9.03 47.64 -4.84
C LEU A 143 -9.39 46.86 -3.56
N TRP A 144 -10.44 47.26 -2.85
CA TRP A 144 -10.88 46.56 -1.64
C TRP A 144 -11.43 45.16 -1.94
N ARG A 145 -12.10 44.99 -3.08
CA ARG A 145 -12.64 43.71 -3.51
C ARG A 145 -11.55 42.79 -4.02
N LEU A 146 -10.63 43.30 -4.85
CA LEU A 146 -9.49 42.55 -5.36
C LEU A 146 -8.58 42.10 -4.20
N GLY A 147 -8.25 43.00 -3.26
CA GLY A 147 -7.46 42.63 -2.09
C GLY A 147 -8.12 41.55 -1.24
N GLY A 148 -9.45 41.63 -1.03
CA GLY A 148 -10.21 40.57 -0.36
C GLY A 148 -10.16 39.24 -1.11
N GLY A 149 -10.36 39.27 -2.42
CA GLY A 149 -10.26 38.10 -3.29
C GLY A 149 -8.90 37.43 -3.21
N THR A 150 -7.82 38.19 -3.36
CA THR A 150 -6.44 37.66 -3.33
C THR A 150 -6.11 37.04 -1.98
N ILE A 151 -6.44 37.70 -0.87
CA ILE A 151 -6.21 37.15 0.47
C ILE A 151 -6.98 35.83 0.62
N ALA A 152 -8.25 35.79 0.26
CA ALA A 152 -9.08 34.59 0.38
C ALA A 152 -8.57 33.44 -0.51
N ALA A 153 -8.14 33.73 -1.74
CA ALA A 153 -7.60 32.74 -2.67
C ALA A 153 -6.34 32.04 -2.13
N ILE A 154 -5.40 32.81 -1.56
CA ILE A 154 -4.19 32.27 -0.92
C ILE A 154 -4.56 31.49 0.33
N SER A 155 -5.53 32.00 1.10
CA SER A 155 -5.97 31.39 2.36
C SER A 155 -6.51 29.98 2.18
N VAL A 156 -7.32 29.73 1.14
CA VAL A 156 -7.96 28.42 0.92
C VAL A 156 -7.03 27.38 0.30
N PHE A 157 -5.77 27.73 0.01
CA PHE A 157 -4.82 26.82 -0.63
C PHE A 157 -4.62 25.49 0.13
N PRO A 158 -4.43 25.46 1.47
CA PRO A 158 -4.32 24.20 2.20
C PRO A 158 -5.57 23.32 2.09
N ILE A 159 -6.76 23.94 2.03
CA ILE A 159 -8.04 23.24 1.84
C ILE A 159 -8.15 22.67 0.43
N ALA A 160 -7.67 23.40 -0.58
CA ALA A 160 -7.62 22.93 -1.96
C ALA A 160 -6.75 21.68 -2.09
N ILE A 161 -5.59 21.64 -1.42
CA ILE A 161 -4.70 20.45 -1.38
C ILE A 161 -5.37 19.26 -0.70
N LEU A 162 -6.04 19.50 0.44
CA LEU A 162 -6.82 18.48 1.15
C LEU A 162 -7.97 17.91 0.32
N ALA A 163 -8.70 18.76 -0.39
CA ALA A 163 -9.79 18.35 -1.29
C ALA A 163 -9.27 17.59 -2.51
N ALA A 164 -8.17 18.07 -3.11
CA ALA A 164 -7.53 17.44 -4.25
C ALA A 164 -6.99 16.04 -3.92
N ASN A 165 -6.61 15.77 -2.67
CA ASN A 165 -6.20 14.45 -2.22
C ASN A 165 -7.28 13.37 -2.47
N ALA A 166 -8.56 13.73 -2.38
CA ALA A 166 -9.66 12.80 -2.65
C ALA A 166 -9.68 12.30 -4.11
N THR A 167 -9.08 13.04 -5.05
CA THR A 167 -8.93 12.57 -6.44
C THR A 167 -8.00 11.37 -6.56
N GLY A 168 -7.17 11.10 -5.55
CA GLY A 168 -6.34 9.90 -5.49
C GLY A 168 -7.12 8.60 -5.54
N PHE A 169 -8.41 8.59 -5.16
CA PHE A 169 -9.29 7.41 -5.33
C PHE A 169 -9.54 7.02 -6.78
N VAL A 170 -9.43 7.98 -7.69
CA VAL A 170 -9.82 7.81 -9.09
C VAL A 170 -8.65 8.03 -10.04
N SER A 171 -7.47 8.45 -9.58
CA SER A 171 -6.27 8.54 -10.41
C SER A 171 -5.01 8.28 -9.60
N VAL A 172 -4.13 7.47 -10.20
CA VAL A 172 -2.86 7.05 -9.63
C VAL A 172 -1.74 7.39 -10.62
N ASN A 173 -0.53 7.62 -10.11
CA ASN A 173 0.67 7.83 -10.91
C ASN A 173 0.61 9.02 -11.90
N ASN A 174 0.25 10.20 -11.38
CA ASN A 174 0.30 11.46 -12.13
C ASN A 174 1.20 12.47 -11.40
N ASN A 175 2.03 13.22 -12.13
CA ASN A 175 2.90 14.25 -11.57
C ASN A 175 2.15 15.26 -10.69
N THR A 176 0.93 15.65 -11.06
CA THR A 176 0.12 16.60 -10.28
C THR A 176 -0.34 16.01 -8.96
N ILE A 177 -0.77 14.75 -8.98
CA ILE A 177 -1.19 14.03 -7.78
C ILE A 177 0.01 13.77 -6.88
N ASN A 178 1.14 13.32 -7.44
CA ASN A 178 2.38 13.15 -6.70
C ASN A 178 2.86 14.46 -6.05
N THR A 179 2.66 15.60 -6.74
CA THR A 179 2.97 16.93 -6.19
C THR A 179 1.99 17.30 -5.08
N ASN A 180 0.68 17.10 -5.30
CA ASN A 180 -0.34 17.32 -4.28
C ASN A 180 -0.06 16.50 -3.01
N ASP A 181 0.32 15.23 -3.17
CA ASP A 181 0.62 14.31 -2.08
C ASP A 181 1.86 14.74 -1.29
N LYS A 182 2.90 15.26 -1.97
CA LYS A 182 4.07 15.85 -1.32
C LYS A 182 3.70 17.11 -0.53
N ILE A 183 2.92 18.00 -1.13
CA ILE A 183 2.45 19.23 -0.46
C ILE A 183 1.58 18.87 0.74
N LEU A 184 0.67 17.90 0.60
CA LEU A 184 -0.17 17.41 1.69
C LEU A 184 0.67 16.85 2.84
N SER A 185 1.65 16.00 2.54
CA SER A 185 2.55 15.43 3.55
C SER A 185 3.31 16.55 4.28
N ALA A 186 3.83 17.53 3.55
CA ALA A 186 4.54 18.67 4.14
C ALA A 186 3.61 19.53 5.02
N LEU A 187 2.43 19.90 4.51
CA LEU A 187 1.43 20.67 5.26
C LEU A 187 1.01 19.93 6.54
N THR A 188 0.85 18.62 6.49
CA THR A 188 0.37 17.82 7.64
C THR A 188 1.49 17.25 8.51
N PHE A 189 2.73 17.71 8.35
CA PHE A 189 3.89 17.19 9.10
C PHE A 189 4.02 15.65 9.02
N ASN A 190 3.83 15.11 7.82
CA ASN A 190 3.85 13.68 7.49
C ASN A 190 2.78 12.82 8.19
N LYS A 191 1.75 13.43 8.81
CA LYS A 191 0.62 12.71 9.39
C LYS A 191 -0.40 12.26 8.35
N ALA A 192 -0.56 12.99 7.25
CA ALA A 192 -1.36 12.55 6.11
C ALA A 192 -0.47 12.09 4.95
N ALA A 193 -0.99 11.15 4.17
CA ALA A 193 -0.40 10.73 2.92
C ALA A 193 -1.47 10.73 1.82
N GLY A 194 -0.99 10.85 0.58
CA GLY A 194 -1.83 10.84 -0.61
C GLY A 194 -2.68 9.57 -0.72
N VAL A 195 -3.99 9.70 -0.93
CA VAL A 195 -4.87 8.55 -1.15
C VAL A 195 -4.41 7.74 -2.36
N SER A 196 -3.88 8.42 -3.39
CA SER A 196 -3.39 7.82 -4.62
C SER A 196 -2.32 6.74 -4.40
N LYS A 197 -1.56 6.86 -3.31
CA LYS A 197 -0.53 5.91 -2.94
C LYS A 197 -1.11 4.60 -2.41
N TYR A 198 -2.34 4.61 -1.91
CA TYR A 198 -2.98 3.44 -1.32
C TYR A 198 -3.98 2.78 -2.28
N THR A 199 -4.56 3.56 -3.19
CA THR A 199 -5.61 3.11 -4.12
C THR A 199 -5.21 1.87 -4.94
N PRO A 200 -4.01 1.76 -5.52
CA PRO A 200 -3.56 0.54 -6.21
C PRO A 200 -3.69 -0.74 -5.36
N GLY A 201 -3.13 -0.73 -4.15
CA GLY A 201 -3.20 -1.87 -3.23
C GLY A 201 -4.63 -2.15 -2.75
N LEU A 202 -5.43 -1.11 -2.50
CA LEU A 202 -6.85 -1.26 -2.11
C LEU A 202 -7.70 -1.88 -3.23
N LEU A 203 -7.44 -1.53 -4.50
CA LEU A 203 -8.10 -2.17 -5.65
C LEU A 203 -7.72 -3.64 -5.74
N SER A 204 -6.44 -3.97 -5.55
CA SER A 204 -5.95 -5.34 -5.53
C SER A 204 -6.56 -6.16 -4.39
N LEU A 205 -6.63 -5.59 -3.17
CA LEU A 205 -7.35 -6.19 -2.05
C LEU A 205 -8.83 -6.40 -2.37
N GLY A 206 -9.48 -5.42 -3.00
CA GLY A 206 -10.87 -5.54 -3.43
C GLY A 206 -11.09 -6.67 -4.43
N LYS A 207 -10.16 -6.85 -5.39
CA LYS A 207 -10.19 -7.96 -6.35
C LYS A 207 -10.02 -9.31 -5.66
N ILE A 208 -9.06 -9.41 -4.75
CA ILE A 208 -8.85 -10.62 -3.93
C ILE A 208 -10.12 -10.95 -3.14
N ALA A 209 -10.71 -9.97 -2.45
CA ALA A 209 -11.89 -10.17 -1.63
C ALA A 209 -13.12 -10.56 -2.46
N ALA A 210 -13.32 -9.93 -3.62
CA ALA A 210 -14.42 -10.23 -4.52
C ALA A 210 -14.30 -11.62 -5.15
N ASP A 211 -13.08 -12.02 -5.53
CA ASP A 211 -12.79 -13.36 -6.02
C ASP A 211 -12.98 -14.42 -4.93
N TYR A 212 -12.48 -14.18 -3.72
CA TYR A 212 -12.68 -15.07 -2.58
C TYR A 212 -14.16 -15.25 -2.24
N ALA A 213 -14.96 -14.17 -2.29
CA ALA A 213 -16.40 -14.26 -2.06
C ALA A 213 -17.14 -15.09 -3.12
N LYS A 214 -16.55 -15.26 -4.32
CA LYS A 214 -17.12 -16.04 -5.43
C LYS A 214 -16.63 -17.48 -5.44
N ASN A 215 -15.32 -17.67 -5.31
CA ASN A 215 -14.60 -18.91 -5.57
C ASN A 215 -14.10 -19.59 -4.27
N GLY A 216 -14.21 -18.93 -3.12
CA GLY A 216 -13.62 -19.39 -1.87
C GLY A 216 -12.09 -19.35 -1.92
N ASN A 217 -11.45 -20.35 -1.31
CA ASN A 217 -9.99 -20.54 -1.30
C ASN A 217 -9.53 -21.72 -2.16
N ASN A 218 -10.30 -22.13 -3.17
CA ASN A 218 -9.89 -23.21 -4.07
C ASN A 218 -8.69 -22.80 -4.94
N GLN A 219 -8.00 -23.76 -5.57
CA GLN A 219 -6.81 -23.49 -6.41
C GLN A 219 -7.09 -22.52 -7.58
N ASP A 220 -8.35 -22.45 -8.05
CA ASP A 220 -8.78 -21.55 -9.12
C ASP A 220 -9.05 -20.11 -8.66
N SER A 221 -9.06 -19.86 -7.34
CA SER A 221 -9.16 -18.51 -6.77
C SER A 221 -7.81 -17.79 -6.77
N ILE A 222 -7.84 -16.46 -6.73
CA ILE A 222 -6.65 -15.60 -6.62
C ILE A 222 -5.93 -15.90 -5.30
N VAL A 223 -6.67 -16.03 -4.20
CA VAL A 223 -6.10 -16.37 -2.89
C VAL A 223 -5.46 -17.75 -2.92
N GLY A 224 -6.17 -18.76 -3.44
CA GLY A 224 -5.67 -20.13 -3.50
C GLY A 224 -4.48 -20.28 -4.43
N SER A 225 -4.45 -19.56 -5.56
CA SER A 225 -3.28 -19.53 -6.44
C SER A 225 -2.08 -18.84 -5.78
N ILE A 226 -2.27 -17.70 -5.10
CA ILE A 226 -1.19 -17.02 -4.37
C ILE A 226 -0.67 -17.89 -3.22
N ASP A 227 -1.58 -18.47 -2.42
CA ASP A 227 -1.20 -19.38 -1.34
C ASP A 227 -0.46 -20.59 -1.89
N ALA A 228 -1.02 -21.29 -2.88
CA ALA A 228 -0.37 -22.46 -3.48
C ALA A 228 1.02 -22.12 -4.07
N TYR A 229 1.18 -20.95 -4.69
CA TYR A 229 2.48 -20.45 -5.12
C TYR A 229 3.44 -20.33 -3.93
N PHE A 230 3.05 -19.65 -2.84
CA PHE A 230 3.92 -19.53 -1.68
C PHE A 230 4.15 -20.87 -0.98
N GLN A 231 3.19 -21.80 -1.00
CA GLN A 231 3.35 -23.15 -0.48
C GLN A 231 4.40 -23.96 -1.25
N GLU A 232 4.75 -23.62 -2.49
CA GLU A 232 5.88 -24.25 -3.19
C GLU A 232 7.21 -24.10 -2.44
N PHE A 233 7.40 -22.99 -1.70
CA PHE A 233 8.55 -22.80 -0.81
C PHE A 233 8.50 -23.66 0.45
N PHE A 234 7.56 -24.60 0.56
CA PHE A 234 7.45 -25.50 1.72
C PHE A 234 7.30 -26.96 1.28
N LYS A 235 7.21 -27.23 -0.04
CA LYS A 235 7.05 -28.58 -0.57
C LYS A 235 8.41 -29.25 -0.75
N GLN A 236 8.64 -30.37 -0.06
CA GLN A 236 9.90 -31.13 -0.12
C GLN A 236 10.40 -31.42 -1.54
N LYS A 237 9.51 -31.84 -2.45
CA LYS A 237 9.86 -32.16 -3.84
C LYS A 237 10.53 -31.01 -4.60
N ASN A 238 10.47 -29.79 -4.09
CA ASN A 238 11.07 -28.61 -4.71
C ASN A 238 12.52 -28.36 -4.26
N TYR A 239 13.10 -29.20 -3.40
CA TYR A 239 14.46 -29.01 -2.87
C TYR A 239 15.40 -30.10 -3.35
N ALA A 240 16.61 -29.73 -3.74
CA ALA A 240 17.70 -30.63 -4.05
C ALA A 240 19.01 -30.11 -3.46
N PHE A 241 19.78 -30.97 -2.79
CA PHE A 241 21.11 -30.62 -2.30
C PHE A 241 22.18 -31.02 -3.31
N GLN A 242 23.05 -30.09 -3.66
CA GLN A 242 24.23 -30.35 -4.49
C GLN A 242 25.48 -30.20 -3.61
N GLY A 243 25.90 -31.32 -2.99
CA GLY A 243 27.17 -31.39 -2.30
C GLY A 243 28.32 -31.46 -3.31
N LYS A 244 29.19 -30.45 -3.36
CA LYS A 244 30.54 -30.61 -3.92
C LYS A 244 31.50 -30.80 -2.75
N LEU A 245 31.97 -32.04 -2.57
CA LEU A 245 33.16 -32.30 -1.76
C LEU A 245 34.30 -31.47 -2.37
N LYS A 246 34.76 -30.46 -1.63
CA LYS A 246 35.71 -29.47 -2.15
C LYS A 246 37.13 -30.05 -2.29
N ASP A 247 37.37 -31.29 -1.87
CA ASP A 247 38.60 -32.02 -2.16
C ASP A 247 38.31 -33.52 -2.34
N THR A 248 38.75 -34.07 -3.47
CA THR A 248 38.71 -35.50 -3.78
C THR A 248 39.93 -36.25 -3.23
N ASN A 249 40.86 -35.55 -2.59
CA ASN A 249 42.04 -36.11 -1.94
C ASN A 249 41.83 -36.16 -0.42
N PHE A 250 41.17 -37.23 0.03
CA PHE A 250 40.77 -37.46 1.41
C PHE A 250 41.98 -37.94 2.24
N HIS A 251 42.43 -37.14 3.21
CA HIS A 251 43.32 -37.58 4.30
C HIS A 251 42.71 -37.14 5.63
N ILE A 252 42.56 -38.10 6.55
CA ILE A 252 41.94 -37.92 7.86
C ILE A 252 43.05 -37.44 8.81
N ASP A 253 43.29 -36.13 8.86
CA ASP A 253 44.12 -35.52 9.91
C ASP A 253 43.42 -34.28 10.48
N SER A 254 42.81 -34.48 11.66
CA SER A 254 42.47 -33.56 12.76
C SER A 254 41.82 -32.18 12.55
N ASP A 255 41.72 -31.62 11.35
CA ASP A 255 41.07 -30.32 11.15
C ASP A 255 39.58 -30.48 10.79
N PRO A 256 38.68 -29.64 11.36
CA PRO A 256 37.27 -29.67 11.02
C PRO A 256 37.07 -29.31 9.54
N ILE A 257 36.66 -30.30 8.75
CA ILE A 257 36.37 -30.16 7.32
C ILE A 257 35.10 -29.32 7.17
N GLY A 258 35.24 -28.08 6.70
CA GLY A 258 34.12 -27.28 6.22
C GLY A 258 33.66 -27.81 4.87
N THR A 259 32.48 -28.43 4.82
CA THR A 259 31.86 -28.85 3.55
C THR A 259 30.83 -27.80 3.15
N ASN A 260 31.06 -27.11 2.03
CA ASN A 260 30.05 -26.21 1.46
C ASN A 260 29.05 -27.05 0.66
N VAL A 261 27.77 -26.95 1.03
CA VAL A 261 26.68 -27.62 0.32
C VAL A 261 25.85 -26.53 -0.36
N ASP A 262 25.72 -26.60 -1.69
CA ASP A 262 24.81 -25.73 -2.44
C ASP A 262 23.39 -26.31 -2.36
N VAL A 263 22.39 -25.45 -2.18
CA VAL A 263 20.97 -25.85 -2.17
C VAL A 263 20.32 -25.33 -3.45
N GLU A 264 19.73 -26.23 -4.23
CA GLU A 264 18.93 -25.88 -5.40
C GLU A 264 17.44 -26.02 -5.07
N PHE A 265 16.68 -24.99 -5.40
CA PHE A 265 15.24 -24.93 -5.19
C PHE A 265 14.52 -24.78 -6.53
N TRP A 266 13.55 -25.65 -6.79
CA TRP A 266 12.80 -25.75 -8.04
C TRP A 266 11.35 -25.33 -7.81
N PHE A 267 10.99 -24.16 -8.31
CA PHE A 267 9.66 -23.59 -8.08
C PHE A 267 8.58 -24.36 -8.86
N GLY A 268 7.59 -24.90 -8.15
CA GLY A 268 6.45 -25.55 -8.78
C GLY A 268 6.73 -26.97 -9.27
N LEU A 269 7.68 -27.73 -8.72
CA LEU A 269 7.95 -29.07 -9.24
C LEU A 269 6.78 -30.01 -8.90
N LYS A 270 6.27 -30.75 -9.89
CA LYS A 270 5.23 -31.76 -9.71
C LYS A 270 5.83 -33.14 -9.41
N GLN A 271 6.83 -33.54 -10.20
CA GLN A 271 7.55 -34.80 -10.07
C GLN A 271 8.83 -34.73 -10.92
N GLU A 272 9.95 -35.22 -10.40
CA GLU A 272 11.11 -35.60 -11.20
C GLU A 272 11.04 -37.11 -11.41
N LYS A 273 10.67 -37.54 -12.62
CA LYS A 273 10.66 -38.96 -12.99
C LYS A 273 11.28 -39.10 -14.37
N ASP A 274 12.23 -40.02 -14.51
CA ASP A 274 12.90 -40.33 -15.77
C ASP A 274 13.55 -39.08 -16.45
N ASN A 275 14.21 -38.23 -15.65
CA ASN A 275 14.83 -36.96 -16.07
C ASN A 275 13.86 -35.95 -16.73
N LYS A 276 12.54 -36.10 -16.55
CA LYS A 276 11.55 -35.11 -16.97
C LYS A 276 11.03 -34.34 -15.77
N ILE A 277 11.24 -33.02 -15.84
CA ILE A 277 10.76 -32.04 -14.88
C ILE A 277 9.36 -31.61 -15.32
N GLU A 278 8.33 -31.98 -14.56
CA GLU A 278 6.97 -31.45 -14.74
C GLU A 278 6.67 -30.35 -13.72
N TYR A 279 6.06 -29.26 -14.14
CA TYR A 279 5.72 -28.13 -13.27
C TYR A 279 4.21 -28.11 -12.92
N GLU A 280 3.88 -27.69 -11.69
CA GLU A 280 2.53 -27.35 -11.25
C GLU A 280 2.04 -26.11 -12.02
N THR A 281 0.82 -26.21 -12.54
CA THR A 281 0.14 -25.12 -13.24
C THR A 281 -0.75 -24.37 -12.25
N PHE A 282 -0.62 -23.04 -12.22
CA PHE A 282 -1.43 -22.17 -11.38
C PHE A 282 -2.33 -21.31 -12.29
N PRO A 283 -3.61 -21.66 -12.50
CA PRO A 283 -4.43 -21.09 -13.56
C PRO A 283 -4.49 -19.55 -13.55
N LYS A 284 -4.60 -18.94 -12.37
CA LYS A 284 -4.65 -17.47 -12.21
C LYS A 284 -3.31 -16.76 -12.36
N PHE A 285 -2.21 -17.51 -12.34
CA PHE A 285 -0.91 -16.98 -12.75
C PHE A 285 -0.75 -17.03 -14.26
N GLU A 286 -1.13 -18.15 -14.87
CA GLU A 286 -1.00 -18.36 -16.31
C GLU A 286 -1.87 -17.40 -17.13
N ASP A 287 -3.06 -17.05 -16.64
CA ASP A 287 -3.93 -16.05 -17.27
C ASP A 287 -3.55 -14.59 -16.93
N GLY A 288 -2.53 -14.37 -16.07
CA GLY A 288 -2.03 -13.06 -15.67
C GLY A 288 -2.82 -12.37 -14.55
N THR A 289 -3.92 -12.94 -14.05
CA THR A 289 -4.78 -12.30 -13.04
C THR A 289 -4.02 -12.01 -11.74
N VAL A 290 -3.24 -12.97 -11.23
CA VAL A 290 -2.44 -12.78 -10.03
C VAL A 290 -1.39 -11.70 -10.25
N GLN A 291 -0.75 -11.69 -11.43
CA GLN A 291 0.25 -10.68 -11.77
C GLN A 291 -0.37 -9.27 -11.76
N ASP A 292 -1.58 -9.10 -12.28
CA ASP A 292 -2.31 -7.83 -12.25
C ASP A 292 -2.66 -7.37 -10.84
N VAL A 293 -3.09 -8.30 -9.98
CA VAL A 293 -3.36 -8.03 -8.56
C VAL A 293 -2.09 -7.59 -7.85
N LEU A 294 -0.98 -8.30 -8.07
CA LEU A 294 0.29 -7.97 -7.44
C LEU A 294 0.89 -6.67 -7.97
N ASN A 295 0.72 -6.36 -9.25
CA ASN A 295 1.12 -5.08 -9.82
C ASN A 295 0.48 -3.88 -9.10
N GLY A 296 -0.77 -4.00 -8.66
CA GLY A 296 -1.41 -2.96 -7.84
C GLY A 296 -0.75 -2.79 -6.47
N PHE A 297 -0.32 -3.88 -5.82
CA PHE A 297 0.46 -3.78 -4.59
C PHE A 297 1.85 -3.19 -4.81
N PHE A 298 2.47 -3.40 -5.97
CA PHE A 298 3.81 -2.90 -6.31
C PHE A 298 3.83 -1.48 -6.86
N ALA A 299 2.69 -0.80 -6.91
CA ALA A 299 2.61 0.56 -7.45
C ALA A 299 3.26 1.62 -6.54
N SER A 300 3.31 1.39 -5.22
CA SER A 300 3.83 2.35 -4.23
C SER A 300 4.31 1.65 -2.96
N ASP A 301 5.07 2.36 -2.13
CA ASP A 301 5.61 1.82 -0.87
C ASP A 301 4.45 1.51 0.09
N GLU A 302 3.44 2.39 0.09
CA GLU A 302 2.25 2.28 0.91
C GLU A 302 1.35 1.10 0.49
N SER A 303 1.20 0.86 -0.82
CA SER A 303 0.49 -0.33 -1.32
C SER A 303 1.29 -1.59 -1.04
N PHE A 304 2.61 -1.54 -1.15
CA PHE A 304 3.47 -2.69 -0.84
C PHE A 304 3.43 -3.04 0.65
N ALA A 305 3.41 -2.04 1.54
CA ALA A 305 3.27 -2.27 2.97
C ALA A 305 1.95 -2.99 3.32
N MET A 306 0.87 -2.79 2.55
CA MET A 306 -0.34 -3.61 2.71
C MET A 306 -0.09 -5.08 2.33
N PHE A 307 0.61 -5.30 1.22
CA PHE A 307 0.94 -6.64 0.74
C PHE A 307 1.84 -7.40 1.72
N GLU A 308 2.83 -6.74 2.32
CA GLU A 308 3.67 -7.35 3.36
C GLU A 308 2.84 -7.89 4.54
N LYS A 309 1.75 -7.20 4.92
CA LYS A 309 0.85 -7.69 5.96
C LYS A 309 0.11 -8.96 5.54
N ILE A 310 -0.23 -9.11 4.26
CA ILE A 310 -0.83 -10.33 3.71
C ILE A 310 0.21 -11.46 3.70
N LEU A 311 1.42 -11.20 3.23
CA LEU A 311 2.50 -12.19 3.18
C LEU A 311 2.81 -12.77 4.56
N ASN A 312 2.89 -11.93 5.59
CA ASN A 312 3.16 -12.35 6.97
C ASN A 312 2.04 -13.21 7.59
N LYS A 313 0.90 -13.37 6.91
CA LYS A 313 -0.24 -14.20 7.35
C LYS A 313 -0.29 -15.54 6.63
N ILE A 314 0.46 -15.73 5.55
CA ILE A 314 0.63 -17.03 4.91
C ILE A 314 1.39 -17.89 5.91
N LYS A 315 0.67 -18.79 6.57
CA LYS A 315 1.29 -19.76 7.47
C LYS A 315 1.92 -20.84 6.60
N PRO A 316 3.14 -21.30 6.92
CA PRO A 316 3.65 -22.55 6.39
C PRO A 316 2.59 -23.62 6.58
N MET A 317 2.34 -24.46 5.57
CA MET A 317 1.63 -25.71 5.85
C MET A 317 2.35 -26.44 6.99
N PRO A 318 1.63 -27.01 7.97
CA PRO A 318 2.27 -27.90 8.93
C PRO A 318 2.97 -28.99 8.12
N ILE A 319 4.27 -29.09 8.30
CA ILE A 319 5.06 -30.20 7.78
C ILE A 319 4.45 -31.43 8.46
N ASN A 320 3.65 -32.20 7.73
CA ASN A 320 3.14 -33.48 8.23
C ASN A 320 4.37 -34.35 8.55
N ASP A 321 4.38 -35.07 9.67
CA ASP A 321 5.51 -35.90 10.17
C ASP A 321 6.07 -36.94 9.16
N GLN A 322 5.44 -37.10 7.98
CA GLN A 322 5.92 -37.92 6.87
C GLN A 322 6.74 -37.14 5.82
N ASN A 323 6.85 -35.83 5.94
CA ASN A 323 7.54 -34.93 5.00
C ASN A 323 8.82 -34.37 5.62
N ILE A 324 9.75 -35.25 5.98
CA ILE A 324 11.12 -34.88 6.35
C ILE A 324 11.70 -34.09 5.17
N THR A 325 11.99 -32.80 5.34
CA THR A 325 12.56 -31.99 4.26
C THR A 325 13.90 -32.58 3.82
N GLU A 326 14.38 -32.28 2.62
CA GLU A 326 15.74 -32.73 2.25
C GLU A 326 16.80 -32.13 3.20
N LEU A 327 16.49 -30.99 3.85
CA LEU A 327 17.30 -30.40 4.93
C LEU A 327 17.27 -31.30 6.17
N ASP A 328 16.10 -31.76 6.60
CA ASP A 328 15.98 -32.68 7.72
C ASP A 328 16.65 -34.04 7.43
N LYS A 329 16.59 -34.55 6.19
CA LYS A 329 17.35 -35.75 5.78
C LYS A 329 18.85 -35.53 5.82
N LEU A 330 19.28 -34.33 5.44
CA LEU A 330 20.67 -33.92 5.59
C LEU A 330 21.01 -33.87 7.08
N GLU A 331 20.23 -33.18 7.92
CA GLU A 331 20.44 -33.11 9.37
C GLU A 331 20.47 -34.51 10.03
N GLU A 332 19.58 -35.42 9.66
CA GLU A 332 19.58 -36.82 10.12
C GLU A 332 20.84 -37.57 9.68
N ALA A 333 21.26 -37.44 8.41
CA ALA A 333 22.48 -38.05 7.90
C ALA A 333 23.74 -37.46 8.59
N LEU A 334 23.73 -36.15 8.86
CA LEU A 334 24.80 -35.45 9.57
C LEU A 334 24.85 -35.87 11.04
N GLN A 335 23.71 -36.01 11.69
CA GLN A 335 23.59 -36.49 13.06
C GLN A 335 24.07 -37.94 13.19
N PHE A 336 23.69 -38.81 12.25
CA PHE A 336 24.21 -40.18 12.16
C PHE A 336 25.74 -40.23 12.02
N MET A 337 26.33 -39.36 11.18
CA MET A 337 27.79 -39.28 11.02
C MET A 337 28.49 -38.75 12.27
N LYS A 338 27.89 -37.79 12.98
CA LYS A 338 28.37 -37.26 14.25
C LYS A 338 28.33 -38.30 15.36
N ASP A 339 27.23 -39.06 15.46
CA ASP A 339 27.05 -40.16 16.40
C ASP A 339 28.01 -41.33 16.09
N SER A 340 28.43 -41.45 14.83
CA SER A 340 29.49 -42.38 14.39
C SER A 340 30.92 -41.90 14.73
N GLY A 341 31.08 -40.77 15.43
CA GLY A 341 32.37 -40.25 15.88
C GLY A 341 33.09 -39.36 14.87
N ILE A 342 32.44 -38.98 13.77
CA ILE A 342 33.03 -38.11 12.74
C ILE A 342 32.72 -36.64 13.11
N ASN A 343 33.74 -35.90 13.55
CA ASN A 343 33.60 -34.53 14.02
C ASN A 343 33.66 -33.53 12.84
N LEU A 344 32.53 -33.32 12.16
CA LEU A 344 32.42 -32.38 11.05
C LEU A 344 31.80 -31.06 11.52
N LYS A 345 32.44 -29.93 11.22
CA LYS A 345 31.80 -28.61 11.30
C LYS A 345 31.25 -28.27 9.93
N PHE A 346 29.93 -28.29 9.81
CA PHE A 346 29.24 -27.81 8.63
C PHE A 346 28.86 -26.35 8.83
N ASP A 347 29.40 -25.48 7.99
CA ASP A 347 28.79 -24.19 7.74
C ASP A 347 27.86 -24.36 6.53
N VAL A 348 26.56 -24.44 6.78
CA VAL A 348 25.56 -24.38 5.70
C VAL A 348 25.48 -22.94 5.26
N ASP A 349 26.16 -22.64 4.15
CA ASP A 349 26.09 -21.33 3.53
C ASP A 349 24.82 -21.20 2.68
N PHE A 350 23.71 -20.86 3.33
CA PHE A 350 22.45 -20.54 2.67
C PHE A 350 22.54 -19.31 1.74
N SER A 351 23.67 -18.59 1.69
CA SER A 351 23.84 -17.52 0.71
C SER A 351 23.96 -18.03 -0.74
N ASN A 352 24.20 -19.33 -0.95
CA ASN A 352 24.31 -19.97 -2.26
C ASN A 352 23.05 -20.75 -2.71
N ILE A 353 21.85 -20.36 -2.24
CA ILE A 353 20.60 -20.96 -2.75
C ILE A 353 20.39 -20.58 -4.22
N LYS A 354 20.34 -21.58 -5.11
CA LYS A 354 19.96 -21.39 -6.52
C LYS A 354 18.46 -21.63 -6.67
N ILE A 355 17.74 -20.63 -7.18
CA ILE A 355 16.29 -20.71 -7.39
C ILE A 355 16.01 -20.88 -8.89
N HIS A 356 15.48 -22.03 -9.26
CA HIS A 356 15.01 -22.35 -10.60
C HIS A 356 13.51 -22.04 -10.69
N VAL A 357 13.14 -21.10 -11.55
CA VAL A 357 11.76 -20.63 -11.69
C VAL A 357 11.27 -20.88 -13.10
N ASN A 358 10.10 -21.51 -13.23
CA ASN A 358 9.40 -21.57 -14.51
C ASN A 358 9.06 -20.13 -14.97
N GLU A 359 9.42 -19.75 -16.20
CA GLU A 359 9.17 -18.39 -16.72
C GLU A 359 7.70 -17.97 -16.63
N LYS A 360 6.77 -18.93 -16.74
CA LYS A 360 5.32 -18.67 -16.60
C LYS A 360 4.88 -18.39 -15.17
N LEU A 361 5.67 -18.81 -14.18
CA LEU A 361 5.46 -18.59 -12.75
C LEU A 361 6.33 -17.47 -12.20
N LYS A 362 6.98 -16.71 -13.09
CA LYS A 362 7.83 -15.60 -12.73
C LYS A 362 6.98 -14.39 -12.40
N PHE A 363 7.02 -13.95 -11.15
CA PHE A 363 6.47 -12.66 -10.77
C PHE A 363 7.26 -11.52 -11.42
N HIS A 364 6.58 -10.76 -12.28
CA HIS A 364 7.13 -9.53 -12.81
C HIS A 364 6.88 -8.40 -11.81
N VAL A 365 7.85 -8.11 -10.96
CA VAL A 365 7.82 -6.90 -10.12
C VAL A 365 8.48 -5.78 -10.92
N PRO A 366 7.77 -4.75 -11.39
CA PRO A 366 8.41 -3.72 -12.23
C PRO A 366 9.42 -2.88 -11.44
N ASN A 367 9.18 -2.65 -10.16
CA ASN A 367 10.05 -1.84 -9.30
C ASN A 367 11.13 -2.70 -8.62
N GLU A 368 12.40 -2.36 -8.85
CA GLU A 368 13.56 -3.07 -8.29
C GLU A 368 13.61 -3.08 -6.76
N LYS A 369 13.21 -1.97 -6.10
CA LYS A 369 13.16 -1.89 -4.64
C LYS A 369 12.23 -2.97 -4.07
N TYR A 370 10.99 -3.07 -4.57
CA TYR A 370 10.05 -4.10 -4.13
C TYR A 370 10.50 -5.49 -4.51
N ARG A 371 11.11 -5.65 -5.70
CA ARG A 371 11.69 -6.92 -6.12
C ARG A 371 12.70 -7.42 -5.09
N ASN A 372 13.58 -6.55 -4.60
CA ASN A 372 14.58 -6.89 -3.59
C ASN A 372 13.94 -7.20 -2.23
N ILE A 373 12.92 -6.44 -1.80
CA ILE A 373 12.23 -6.73 -0.53
C ILE A 373 11.48 -8.07 -0.60
N ILE A 374 10.77 -8.36 -1.69
CA ILE A 374 10.09 -9.65 -1.86
C ILE A 374 11.09 -10.78 -1.90
N LYS A 375 12.20 -10.62 -2.64
CA LYS A 375 13.29 -11.61 -2.66
C LYS A 375 13.82 -11.84 -1.24
N GLN A 376 14.09 -10.79 -0.48
CA GLN A 376 14.55 -10.89 0.89
C GLN A 376 13.52 -11.59 1.78
N LYS A 377 12.22 -11.28 1.66
CA LYS A 377 11.15 -11.92 2.44
C LYS A 377 10.98 -13.39 2.10
N VAL A 378 11.01 -13.74 0.82
CA VAL A 378 11.02 -15.13 0.35
C VAL A 378 12.24 -15.86 0.90
N PHE A 379 13.41 -15.23 0.86
CA PHE A 379 14.64 -15.79 1.40
C PHE A 379 14.59 -15.96 2.93
N GLU A 380 14.10 -14.97 3.68
CA GLU A 380 13.87 -15.05 5.13
C GLU A 380 12.90 -16.16 5.52
N ILE A 381 11.87 -16.41 4.69
CA ILE A 381 10.94 -17.53 4.88
C ILE A 381 11.66 -18.85 4.60
N ALA A 382 12.38 -18.95 3.47
CA ALA A 382 13.13 -20.14 3.09
C ALA A 382 14.23 -20.50 4.10
N GLN A 383 14.82 -19.52 4.81
CA GLN A 383 15.81 -19.74 5.87
C GLN A 383 15.23 -20.22 7.20
N LYS A 384 13.92 -20.04 7.42
CA LYS A 384 13.23 -20.43 8.66
C LYS A 384 12.58 -21.80 8.57
N LEU A 385 12.71 -22.43 7.41
CA LEU A 385 12.35 -23.79 7.09
C LEU A 385 13.62 -24.61 7.05
#